data_AF-A4L698-F1
#
_entry.id   AF-A4L698-F1
#
_cell.length_a   1.000
_cell.length_b   1.000
_cell.length_c   1.000
_cell.angle_alpha   90.00
_cell.angle_beta   90.00
_cell.angle_gamma   90.00
#
_symmetry.space_group_name_H-M   'P 1'
#
loop_
_entity.id
_entity.type
_entity.pdbx_description
1 polymer ?
#
loop_
_entity_poly.entity_id
_entity_poly.type
_entity_poly.pdbx_seq_one_letter_code
_entity_poly.pdbx_strand_id
1 'polypeptide(L)'
;GGTLDFTCSHSADKLEDHTWYSCGENSFMDFSFDSDRNGLLLKQKVSDDITYVATATLPNYCRAGGNGPKDFVCQGVADAY
;
A
#
# COMPACT_ATOMS: atom_id res chain seq x y z
N GLY A 1 -7.15 -13.21 18.76
CA GLY A 1 -6.62 -13.63 17.45
C GLY A 1 -7.77 -13.69 16.48
N GLY A 2 -7.70 -12.92 15.39
CA GLY A 2 -8.73 -12.87 14.33
C GLY A 2 -8.32 -13.67 13.09
N THR A 3 -9.22 -13.78 12.13
CA THR A 3 -9.03 -14.52 10.86
C THR A 3 -8.66 -13.62 9.68
N LEU A 4 -8.41 -12.33 9.92
CA LEU A 4 -8.19 -11.36 8.87
C LEU A 4 -6.80 -11.54 8.26
N ASP A 5 -6.76 -11.97 7.00
CA ASP A 5 -5.56 -12.14 6.19
C ASP A 5 -5.94 -11.92 4.72
N PHE A 6 -5.44 -10.85 4.10
CA PHE A 6 -5.80 -10.48 2.73
C PHE A 6 -4.70 -9.61 2.07
N THR A 7 -4.68 -9.59 0.74
CA THR A 7 -3.80 -8.72 -0.04
C THR A 7 -4.45 -7.36 -0.28
N CYS A 8 -3.71 -6.29 -0.01
CA CYS A 8 -4.06 -4.92 -0.43
C CYS A 8 -3.20 -4.51 -1.63
N SER A 9 -3.80 -4.21 -2.78
CA SER A 9 -3.06 -3.89 -4.01
C SER A 9 -3.83 -2.96 -4.95
N HIS A 10 -3.11 -2.25 -5.82
CA HIS A 10 -3.68 -1.42 -6.88
C HIS A 10 -2.75 -1.38 -8.11
N SER A 11 -3.30 -1.14 -9.30
CA SER A 11 -2.52 -0.99 -10.54
C SER A 11 -3.11 0.09 -11.45
N ALA A 12 -2.22 0.84 -12.10
CA ALA A 12 -2.54 1.87 -13.08
C ALA A 12 -1.28 2.14 -13.92
N ASP A 13 -1.41 2.87 -15.04
CA ASP A 13 -0.26 3.32 -15.83
C ASP A 13 0.73 4.16 -14.99
N LYS A 14 0.18 4.94 -14.05
CA LYS A 14 0.92 5.67 -13.03
C LYS A 14 0.10 5.73 -11.74
N LEU A 15 0.71 5.29 -10.64
CA LEU A 15 0.20 5.52 -9.30
C LEU A 15 0.71 6.88 -8.79
N GLU A 16 -0.15 7.62 -8.10
CA GLU A 16 0.15 8.94 -7.56
C GLU A 16 0.27 8.86 -6.04
N ASP A 17 1.29 9.53 -5.50
CA ASP A 17 1.46 9.67 -4.06
C ASP A 17 0.29 10.45 -3.45
N HIS A 18 0.04 10.26 -2.15
CA HIS A 18 -1.03 10.93 -1.40
C HIS A 18 -2.46 10.74 -1.96
N THR A 19 -2.64 9.74 -2.82
CA THR A 19 -3.93 9.37 -3.40
C THR A 19 -4.50 8.15 -2.69
N TRP A 20 -5.82 8.14 -2.44
CA TRP A 20 -6.50 7.00 -1.83
C TRP A 20 -6.90 5.99 -2.90
N TYR A 21 -6.47 4.75 -2.71
CA TYR A 21 -6.80 3.61 -3.54
C TYR A 21 -7.54 2.56 -2.69
N SER A 22 -8.58 1.95 -3.25
CA SER A 22 -9.16 0.75 -2.63
C SER A 22 -8.15 -0.39 -2.68
N CYS A 23 -8.03 -1.15 -1.59
CA CYS A 23 -7.17 -2.34 -1.52
C CYS A 23 -7.58 -3.47 -2.48
N GLY A 24 -8.81 -3.44 -3.01
CA GLY A 24 -9.34 -4.43 -3.95
C GLY A 24 -10.82 -4.19 -4.27
N GLU A 25 -11.41 -5.04 -5.11
CA GLU A 25 -12.85 -4.99 -5.39
C GLU A 25 -13.64 -5.30 -4.10
N ASN A 26 -14.59 -4.44 -3.74
CA ASN A 26 -15.39 -4.56 -2.51
C ASN A 26 -14.56 -4.61 -1.20
N SER A 27 -13.35 -4.06 -1.21
CA SER A 27 -12.55 -3.97 0.02
C SER A 27 -13.15 -2.95 1.00
N PHE A 28 -13.03 -3.25 2.29
CA PHE A 28 -13.39 -2.34 3.39
C PHE A 28 -12.22 -1.44 3.81
N MET A 29 -11.07 -1.57 3.13
CA MET A 29 -9.84 -0.83 3.40
C MET A 29 -9.43 -0.01 2.18
N ASP A 30 -9.05 1.23 2.45
CA ASP A 30 -8.32 2.08 1.51
C ASP A 30 -6.88 2.24 1.98
N PHE A 31 -5.98 2.47 1.03
CA PHE A 31 -4.61 2.84 1.33
C PHE A 31 -4.14 4.04 0.50
N SER A 32 -3.11 4.71 1.00
CA SER A 32 -2.33 5.71 0.28
C SER A 32 -0.85 5.43 0.53
N PHE A 33 0.01 5.88 -0.38
CA PHE A 33 1.44 5.65 -0.29
C PHE A 33 2.23 6.92 -0.61
N ASP A 34 3.32 7.10 0.12
CA ASP A 34 4.27 8.20 -0.03
C ASP A 34 5.62 7.59 -0.43
N SER A 35 5.94 7.63 -1.72
CA SER A 35 7.12 6.97 -2.28
C SER A 35 8.45 7.57 -1.82
N ASP A 36 8.47 8.85 -1.42
CA ASP A 36 9.67 9.55 -0.92
C ASP A 36 10.26 8.92 0.35
N ARG A 37 9.41 8.30 1.17
CA ARG A 37 9.76 7.76 2.50
C ARG A 37 9.30 6.32 2.71
N ASN A 38 8.82 5.66 1.65
CA ASN A 38 8.14 4.35 1.72
C ASN A 38 7.00 4.33 2.76
N GLY A 39 6.24 5.43 2.83
CA GLY A 39 5.20 5.62 3.83
C GLY A 39 3.87 5.02 3.38
N LEU A 40 3.31 4.12 4.16
CA LEU A 40 1.96 3.60 3.99
C LEU A 40 1.00 4.38 4.90
N LEU A 41 -0.13 4.80 4.34
CA LEU A 41 -1.32 5.23 5.07
C LEU A 41 -2.44 4.21 4.82
N LEU A 42 -3.06 3.71 5.89
CA LEU A 42 -4.26 2.87 5.83
C LEU A 42 -5.44 3.64 6.39
N LYS A 43 -6.62 3.41 5.81
CA LYS A 43 -7.88 4.00 6.27
C LYS A 43 -8.98 2.94 6.24
N GLN A 44 -9.70 2.84 7.35
CA GLN A 44 -10.85 1.97 7.52
C GLN A 44 -12.04 2.79 8.00
N LYS A 45 -13.10 2.89 7.17
CA LYS A 45 -14.38 3.45 7.62
C LYS A 45 -15.19 2.35 8.28
N VAL A 46 -15.48 2.48 9.57
CA VAL A 46 -16.22 1.46 10.35
C VAL A 46 -17.69 1.84 10.48
N SER A 47 -17.99 3.13 10.62
CA SER A 47 -19.34 3.69 10.63
C SER A 47 -19.33 5.11 10.08
N ASP A 48 -20.46 5.80 10.11
CA ASP A 48 -20.52 7.21 9.68
C ASP A 48 -19.71 8.15 10.60
N ASP A 49 -19.53 7.77 11.86
CA ASP A 49 -18.83 8.59 12.86
C ASP A 49 -17.41 8.08 13.16
N ILE A 50 -17.06 6.84 12.76
CA ILE A 50 -15.80 6.20 13.15
C ILE A 50 -14.98 5.84 11.90
N THR A 51 -13.79 6.43 11.82
CA THR A 51 -12.76 6.07 10.85
C THR A 51 -11.44 5.85 11.58
N TYR A 52 -10.82 4.70 11.34
CA TYR A 52 -9.47 4.42 11.81
C TYR A 52 -8.44 4.72 10.72
N VAL A 53 -7.30 5.26 11.15
CA VAL A 53 -6.14 5.48 10.29
C VAL A 53 -4.90 4.89 10.95
N ALA A 54 -4.02 4.34 10.13
CA ALA A 54 -2.73 3.80 10.58
C ALA A 54 -1.64 4.17 9.57
N THR A 55 -0.40 4.28 10.07
CA THR A 55 0.75 4.63 9.24
C THR A 55 1.94 3.74 9.55
N ALA A 56 2.68 3.33 8.53
CA ALA A 56 3.91 2.57 8.70
C ALA A 56 4.93 2.96 7.62
N THR A 57 6.21 2.74 7.88
CA THR A 57 7.24 2.69 6.83
C THR A 57 7.39 1.24 6.39
N LEU A 58 7.37 0.97 5.08
CA LEU A 58 7.57 -0.37 4.51
C LEU A 58 8.99 -0.50 3.94
N PRO A 59 9.96 -1.07 4.68
CA PRO A 59 11.32 -1.21 4.18
C PRO A 59 11.34 -2.14 2.97
N ASN A 60 11.91 -1.67 1.87
CA ASN A 60 11.96 -2.42 0.64
C ASN A 60 13.31 -2.22 -0.08
N TYR A 61 13.59 -3.13 -1.00
CA TYR A 61 14.77 -3.08 -1.85
C TYR A 61 14.38 -3.25 -3.32
N CYS A 62 14.86 -2.33 -4.17
CA CYS A 62 14.58 -2.32 -5.60
C CYS A 62 15.76 -2.86 -6.41
N ARG A 63 15.46 -3.70 -7.41
CA ARG A 63 16.45 -4.26 -8.35
C ARG A 63 15.94 -4.19 -9.78
N ALA A 64 16.83 -4.39 -10.75
CA ALA A 64 16.46 -4.41 -12.17
C ALA A 64 15.38 -5.47 -12.45
N GLY A 65 14.29 -5.08 -13.12
CA GLY A 65 13.16 -5.96 -13.45
C GLY A 65 13.31 -6.70 -14.79
N GLY A 66 14.14 -6.18 -15.70
CA GLY A 66 14.47 -6.82 -16.97
C GLY A 66 13.58 -6.44 -18.15
N ASN A 67 12.49 -5.69 -17.95
CA ASN A 67 11.60 -5.21 -19.00
C ASN A 67 11.93 -3.77 -19.47
N GLY A 68 13.22 -3.52 -19.71
CA GLY A 68 13.72 -2.22 -20.18
C GLY A 68 14.84 -1.64 -19.31
N PRO A 69 15.57 -0.63 -19.80
CA PRO A 69 16.77 -0.12 -19.15
C PRO A 69 16.51 0.65 -17.85
N LYS A 70 15.26 1.06 -17.59
CA LYS A 70 14.83 1.78 -16.38
C LYS A 70 13.78 1.01 -15.58
N ASP A 71 13.62 -0.27 -15.85
CA ASP A 71 12.66 -1.12 -15.16
C ASP A 71 13.21 -1.56 -13.80
N PHE A 72 12.48 -1.25 -12.74
CA PHE A 72 12.82 -1.60 -11.36
C PHE A 72 11.63 -2.26 -10.68
N VAL A 73 11.92 -3.35 -9.94
CA VAL A 73 10.96 -4.05 -9.10
C VAL A 73 11.42 -4.00 -7.66
N CYS A 74 10.53 -3.59 -6.75
CA CYS A 74 10.80 -3.42 -5.33
C CYS A 74 10.10 -4.50 -4.51
N GLN A 75 10.78 -5.04 -3.49
CA GLN A 75 10.25 -6.09 -2.62
C GLN A 75 10.52 -5.75 -1.15
N GLY A 76 9.56 -6.04 -0.27
CA GLY A 76 9.68 -5.82 1.17
C GLY A 76 10.82 -6.66 1.77
N VAL A 77 11.57 -6.07 2.71
CA VAL A 77 12.71 -6.74 3.39
C VAL A 77 12.49 -6.95 4.89
N ALA A 78 11.43 -6.36 5.44
CA ALA A 78 11.01 -6.54 6.83
C ALA A 78 9.51 -6.28 6.96
N ASP A 79 8.90 -6.89 7.98
CA ASP A 79 7.52 -6.62 8.38
C ASP A 79 7.42 -5.27 9.09
N ALA A 80 6.21 -4.67 9.07
CA ALA A 80 5.89 -3.42 9.74
C ALA A 80 4.60 -3.56 10.54
N TYR A 81 4.50 -2.85 11.68
CA TYR A 81 3.40 -2.92 12.64
C TYR A 81 2.98 -1.54 13.12
#